data_AF-A0A7S2Z3M3-F1
#
_entry.id   AF-A0A7S2Z3M3-F1
#
_cell.length_a   1.000
_cell.length_b   1.000
_cell.length_c   1.000
_cell.angle_alpha   90.00
_cell.angle_beta   90.00
_cell.angle_gamma   90.00
#
_symmetry.space_group_name_H-M   'P 1'
#
loop_
_entity.id
_entity.type
_entity.pdbx_description
1 polymer ?
#
loop_
_entity_poly.entity_id
_entity_poly.type
_entity_poly.pdbx_seq_one_letter_code
_entity_poly.pdbx_strand_id
1 'polypeptide(L)'
;WARSTILSRAVYLPQHGNEAGGLCPVGDLFNYEPPPGPEPLLPQAFLDTAPWSGPGDNGGGHGEGERRNSDASTSSSSSHSHFQGISGDGTYEPHTDSFVFTTGDRHYRAGEQIHLCYGQYTNLHLLEIYGFVMSENPQEAVSLLDLLPERLLTENRDGSNYEVYESGYPSWDLLCLIRRKVLSDRGDNNSSSSSDNGGDNGGENGGGRKKVKKRARAASIESAERRIQEGNMVGVASEIRAFQYLHDLCERKLRGFPTSIEEDEEALRLLGRGKSESSSHATLESSDGTLKETEEEAEAEAEDGSREGNLVLAVQWRLCQKRVLRKAMRTCRLYQTHLSERPELYPQ
;
A
#
# COMPACT_ATOMS: atom_id res chain seq x y z
N TRP A 1 28.64 -3.25 7.78
CA TRP A 1 28.46 -2.25 8.84
C TRP A 1 28.43 -0.81 8.30
N ALA A 2 29.56 -0.20 7.91
CA ALA A 2 29.60 1.21 7.51
C ALA A 2 28.60 1.61 6.40
N ARG A 3 28.43 0.79 5.35
CA ARG A 3 27.43 1.01 4.31
C ARG A 3 26.00 1.06 4.87
N SER A 4 25.66 0.11 5.75
CA SER A 4 24.35 0.05 6.40
C SER A 4 24.11 1.27 7.29
N THR A 5 25.14 1.76 8.00
CA THR A 5 25.07 3.00 8.78
C THR A 5 24.75 4.20 7.91
N ILE A 6 25.45 4.36 6.78
CA ILE A 6 25.20 5.47 5.85
C ILE A 6 23.78 5.39 5.29
N LEU A 7 23.35 4.21 4.83
CA LEU A 7 22.00 4.03 4.25
C LEU A 7 20.87 4.31 5.24
N SER A 8 21.02 3.89 6.51
CA SER A 8 19.95 3.97 7.50
C SER A 8 19.96 5.24 8.36
N ARG A 9 21.03 6.05 8.35
CA ARG A 9 21.19 7.19 9.28
C ARG A 9 21.59 8.51 8.63
N ALA A 10 22.00 8.51 7.35
CA ALA A 10 22.38 9.76 6.69
C ALA A 10 21.16 10.65 6.44
N VAL A 11 21.32 11.96 6.69
CA VAL A 11 20.37 13.00 6.34
C VAL A 11 20.86 13.79 5.13
N TYR A 12 19.94 14.30 4.31
CA TYR A 12 20.29 15.07 3.13
C TYR A 12 20.79 16.48 3.49
N LEU A 13 21.93 16.88 2.91
CA LEU A 13 22.57 18.19 3.15
C LEU A 13 22.77 18.95 1.83
N PRO A 14 21.84 19.84 1.44
CA PRO A 14 21.82 20.44 0.10
C PRO A 14 23.00 21.38 -0.21
N GLN A 15 23.60 22.02 0.80
CA GLN A 15 24.54 23.13 0.58
C GLN A 15 25.96 22.70 0.20
N HIS A 16 26.30 21.42 0.31
CA HIS A 16 27.66 20.94 0.05
C HIS A 16 27.84 20.31 -1.33
N GLY A 17 26.80 20.31 -2.19
CA GLY A 17 26.84 19.63 -3.49
C GLY A 17 27.12 18.12 -3.38
N ASN A 18 26.96 17.56 -2.18
CA ASN A 18 27.24 16.17 -1.88
C ASN A 18 25.90 15.45 -1.69
N GLU A 19 25.49 14.70 -2.71
CA GLU A 19 24.28 13.88 -2.69
C GLU A 19 24.34 12.77 -1.61
N ALA A 20 25.53 12.45 -1.07
CA ALA A 20 25.68 11.44 -0.03
C ALA A 20 25.11 11.86 1.35
N GLY A 21 24.78 13.14 1.52
CA GLY A 21 24.28 13.65 2.80
C GLY A 21 25.35 13.65 3.91
N GLY A 22 24.90 13.62 5.17
CA GLY A 22 25.79 13.55 6.34
C GLY A 22 25.14 12.80 7.50
N LEU A 23 25.97 12.33 8.43
CA LEU A 23 25.47 11.77 9.70
C LEU A 23 25.21 12.93 10.67
N CYS A 24 24.06 12.91 11.34
CA CYS A 24 23.66 13.93 12.30
C CYS A 24 23.53 13.28 13.68
N PRO A 25 24.60 13.24 14.50
CA PRO A 25 24.54 12.66 15.84
C PRO A 25 23.42 13.29 16.67
N VAL A 26 22.76 12.48 17.49
CA VAL A 26 21.54 12.83 18.25
C VAL A 26 20.29 12.90 17.37
N GLY A 27 20.37 13.59 16.24
CA GLY A 27 19.29 13.70 15.27
C GLY A 27 18.91 12.37 14.61
N ASP A 28 19.88 11.48 14.45
CA ASP A 28 19.71 10.16 13.86
C ASP A 28 19.14 9.11 14.84
N LEU A 29 18.90 9.46 16.11
CA LEU A 29 18.37 8.54 17.14
C LEU A 29 16.84 8.47 17.18
N PHE A 30 16.14 9.45 16.60
CA PHE A 30 14.67 9.42 16.55
C PHE A 30 14.20 8.28 15.66
N ASN A 31 13.16 7.54 16.04
CA ASN A 31 12.60 6.45 15.24
C ASN A 31 11.61 6.94 14.18
N TYR A 32 11.35 6.09 13.20
CA TYR A 32 10.44 6.37 12.09
C TYR A 32 8.98 6.31 12.52
N GLU A 33 8.19 7.26 12.01
CA GLU A 33 6.74 7.15 11.94
C GLU A 33 6.25 7.62 10.57
N PRO A 34 5.45 6.82 9.85
CA PRO A 34 5.07 7.10 8.49
C PRO A 34 4.09 8.28 8.40
N PRO A 35 4.10 9.02 7.29
CA PRO A 35 3.06 9.99 7.01
C PRO A 35 1.74 9.28 6.63
N PRO A 36 0.60 9.99 6.60
CA PRO A 36 -0.66 9.46 6.12
C PRO A 36 -0.55 8.90 4.69
N GLY A 37 -1.22 7.78 4.45
CA GLY A 37 -1.24 7.11 3.14
C GLY A 37 -1.83 7.99 2.02
N PRO A 38 -1.63 7.61 0.74
CA PRO A 38 -2.16 8.35 -0.38
C PRO A 38 -3.68 8.53 -0.31
N GLU A 39 -4.17 9.68 -0.76
CA GLU A 39 -5.60 9.97 -0.78
C GLU A 39 -6.36 9.00 -1.72
N PRO A 40 -7.55 8.52 -1.32
CA PRO A 40 -8.39 7.69 -2.18
C PRO A 40 -8.84 8.44 -3.44
N LEU A 41 -8.75 7.80 -4.60
CA LEU A 41 -9.16 8.37 -5.89
C LEU A 41 -10.61 8.02 -6.30
N LEU A 42 -11.38 7.43 -5.39
CA LEU A 42 -12.77 7.04 -5.65
C LEU A 42 -13.73 8.20 -5.36
N PRO A 43 -14.93 8.21 -5.96
CA PRO A 43 -15.91 9.27 -5.74
C PRO A 43 -16.28 9.44 -4.28
N GLN A 44 -16.43 10.69 -3.83
CA GLN A 44 -16.79 11.02 -2.44
C GLN A 44 -18.08 10.32 -1.98
N ALA A 45 -19.09 10.21 -2.85
CA ALA A 45 -20.33 9.51 -2.56
C ALA A 45 -20.13 8.05 -2.13
N PHE A 46 -19.10 7.38 -2.66
CA PHE A 46 -18.68 6.07 -2.19
C PHE A 46 -17.94 6.19 -0.86
N LEU A 47 -16.94 7.08 -0.77
CA LEU A 47 -16.10 7.23 0.44
C LEU A 47 -16.92 7.57 1.69
N ASP A 48 -18.01 8.34 1.57
CA ASP A 48 -18.91 8.70 2.68
C ASP A 48 -19.73 7.51 3.21
N THR A 49 -19.89 6.46 2.40
CA THR A 49 -20.72 5.28 2.72
C THR A 49 -19.90 4.01 2.88
N ALA A 50 -18.66 4.01 2.41
CA ALA A 50 -17.76 2.90 2.57
C ALA A 50 -17.50 2.71 4.07
N PRO A 51 -17.60 1.47 4.59
CA PRO A 51 -17.13 1.18 5.94
C PRO A 51 -15.62 1.42 5.95
N TRP A 52 -15.22 2.62 6.39
CA TRP A 52 -13.84 3.06 6.40
C TRP A 52 -13.06 2.16 7.36
N SER A 53 -12.30 1.22 6.81
CA SER A 53 -11.27 0.50 7.57
C SER A 53 -10.08 1.45 7.69
N GLY A 54 -10.20 2.40 8.59
CA GLY A 54 -9.09 3.27 8.94
C GLY A 54 -7.92 2.43 9.46
N PRO A 55 -6.71 2.96 9.46
CA PRO A 55 -5.63 2.33 10.20
C PRO A 55 -6.12 2.24 11.67
N GLY A 56 -6.34 1.02 12.16
CA GLY A 56 -6.87 0.75 13.50
C GLY A 56 -8.21 -0.02 13.64
N ASP A 57 -9.01 -0.27 12.58
CA ASP A 57 -10.26 -1.05 12.76
C ASP A 57 -10.00 -2.57 12.66
N ASN A 58 -9.51 -3.14 13.75
CA ASN A 58 -9.47 -4.59 13.94
C ASN A 58 -10.88 -5.08 14.29
N GLY A 59 -11.47 -5.83 13.36
CA GLY A 59 -12.83 -6.35 13.45
C GLY A 59 -13.14 -7.04 14.78
N GLY A 60 -14.08 -6.46 15.51
CA GLY A 60 -14.81 -7.07 16.61
C GLY A 60 -16.26 -6.60 16.55
N GLY A 61 -17.12 -7.36 15.87
CA GLY A 61 -18.54 -7.04 15.81
C GLY A 61 -19.20 -7.19 17.18
N HIS A 62 -19.93 -6.17 17.62
CA HIS A 62 -21.14 -6.19 18.45
C HIS A 62 -21.65 -4.73 18.42
N GLY A 63 -22.80 -4.43 17.82
CA GLY A 63 -24.10 -4.57 18.48
C GLY A 63 -24.55 -3.19 18.99
N GLU A 64 -25.63 -2.66 18.41
CA GLU A 64 -26.29 -1.43 18.81
C GLU A 64 -26.60 -1.41 20.32
N GLY A 65 -26.40 -0.26 21.00
CA GLY A 65 -26.89 -0.10 22.38
C GLY A 65 -26.27 1.05 23.18
N GLU A 66 -26.99 2.17 23.22
CA GLU A 66 -27.19 3.09 24.35
C GLU A 66 -26.01 3.73 25.13
N ARG A 67 -26.12 5.06 25.18
CA ARG A 67 -25.47 5.99 26.12
C ARG A 67 -25.58 5.53 27.59
N ARG A 68 -24.45 5.55 28.32
CA ARG A 68 -24.38 6.03 29.73
C ARG A 68 -22.93 6.24 30.21
N ASN A 69 -22.72 7.40 30.84
CA ASN A 69 -21.54 7.77 31.64
C ASN A 69 -21.27 6.76 32.77
N SER A 70 -20.00 6.44 33.04
CA SER A 70 -19.39 6.57 34.38
C SER A 70 -17.90 6.25 34.36
N ASP A 71 -17.16 6.99 35.19
CA ASP A 71 -15.75 6.84 35.51
C ASP A 71 -15.43 5.48 36.14
N ALA A 72 -14.30 4.87 35.77
CA ALA A 72 -13.29 4.35 36.71
C ALA A 72 -12.18 3.57 35.97
N SER A 73 -10.96 3.84 36.40
CA SER A 73 -9.68 3.22 36.05
C SER A 73 -9.64 1.70 36.10
N THR A 74 -9.10 1.07 35.05
CA THR A 74 -8.33 -0.18 35.17
C THR A 74 -7.24 -0.19 34.10
N SER A 75 -5.99 -0.25 34.54
CA SER A 75 -4.77 -0.27 33.74
C SER A 75 -4.41 -1.70 33.32
N SER A 76 -3.65 -1.79 32.21
CA SER A 76 -3.01 -2.96 31.58
C SER A 76 -3.68 -3.55 30.33
N SER A 77 -3.38 -2.95 29.18
CA SER A 77 -2.78 -3.63 28.02
C SER A 77 -2.36 -2.56 27.01
N SER A 78 -1.15 -2.69 26.46
CA SER A 78 -0.54 -1.70 25.58
C SER A 78 -1.23 -1.67 24.22
N SER A 79 -2.33 -0.94 24.10
CA SER A 79 -2.83 -0.50 22.82
C SER A 79 -1.92 0.64 22.33
N HIS A 80 -1.30 0.46 21.17
CA HIS A 80 -0.72 1.56 20.42
C HIS A 80 -1.87 2.51 20.09
N SER A 81 -2.02 3.54 20.92
CA SER A 81 -2.98 4.61 20.71
C SER A 81 -2.63 5.33 19.42
N HIS A 82 -3.48 5.11 18.42
CA HIS A 82 -3.54 5.93 17.21
C HIS A 82 -3.71 7.39 17.62
N PHE A 83 -2.63 8.18 17.55
CA PHE A 83 -2.66 9.60 17.89
C PHE A 83 -2.72 10.48 16.65
N GLN A 84 -3.33 11.64 16.81
CA GLN A 84 -3.77 12.53 15.73
C GLN A 84 -2.71 13.63 15.51
N GLY A 85 -2.02 13.60 14.36
CA GLY A 85 -1.02 14.61 13.97
C GLY A 85 0.02 14.05 13.00
N ILE A 86 0.62 14.89 12.16
CA ILE A 86 1.74 14.51 11.29
C ILE A 86 3.01 14.51 12.15
N SER A 87 3.75 13.39 12.14
CA SER A 87 5.03 13.29 12.85
C SER A 87 6.06 14.29 12.30
N GLY A 88 7.06 14.58 13.14
CA GLY A 88 8.07 15.60 12.87
C GLY A 88 8.94 15.33 11.64
N ASP A 89 9.61 16.36 11.14
CA ASP A 89 10.56 16.28 10.03
C ASP A 89 11.92 16.89 10.40
N GLY A 90 12.88 16.74 9.50
CA GLY A 90 14.22 17.27 9.64
C GLY A 90 14.62 18.05 8.40
N THR A 91 15.14 19.27 8.57
CA THR A 91 15.60 20.11 7.46
C THR A 91 16.90 20.80 7.79
N TYR A 92 17.71 21.03 6.76
CA TYR A 92 18.91 21.83 6.91
C TYR A 92 18.57 23.32 6.84
N GLU A 93 18.96 24.08 7.86
CA GLU A 93 18.77 25.52 7.93
C GLU A 93 20.09 26.27 7.64
N PRO A 94 20.22 26.93 6.47
CA PRO A 94 21.44 27.64 6.08
C PRO A 94 21.84 28.79 6.99
N HIS A 95 20.85 29.47 7.58
CA HIS A 95 21.09 30.67 8.37
C HIS A 95 21.78 30.37 9.70
N THR A 96 21.53 29.19 10.24
CA THR A 96 22.06 28.69 11.51
C THR A 96 23.13 27.63 11.32
N ASP A 97 23.44 27.27 10.06
CA ASP A 97 24.39 26.20 9.68
C ASP A 97 24.11 24.88 10.42
N SER A 98 22.82 24.57 10.58
CA SER A 98 22.35 23.51 11.48
C SER A 98 21.28 22.65 10.82
N PHE A 99 21.24 21.37 11.19
CA PHE A 99 20.12 20.50 10.87
C PHE A 99 19.09 20.58 11.99
N VAL A 100 17.87 20.99 11.66
CA VAL A 100 16.80 21.29 12.61
C VAL A 100 15.73 20.21 12.48
N PHE A 101 15.37 19.63 13.62
CA PHE A 101 14.26 18.68 13.73
C PHE A 101 13.06 19.36 14.37
N THR A 102 11.89 19.25 13.73
CA THR A 102 10.64 19.80 14.25
C THR A 102 9.71 18.66 14.63
N THR A 103 8.77 18.89 15.55
CA THR A 103 7.77 17.87 15.93
C THR A 103 6.57 17.82 14.98
N GLY A 104 6.56 18.65 13.93
CA GLY A 104 5.39 18.85 13.07
C GLY A 104 4.19 19.34 13.88
N ASP A 105 3.01 18.86 13.51
CA ASP A 105 1.75 19.15 14.21
C ASP A 105 1.53 18.24 15.44
N ARG A 106 2.49 17.35 15.74
CA ARG A 106 2.36 16.41 16.84
C ARG A 106 2.71 17.04 18.19
N HIS A 107 1.79 16.88 19.14
CA HIS A 107 1.96 17.31 20.52
C HIS A 107 2.42 16.15 21.42
N TYR A 108 3.74 16.01 21.56
CA TYR A 108 4.34 15.00 22.43
C TYR A 108 4.13 15.30 23.91
N ARG A 109 3.84 14.27 24.71
CA ARG A 109 3.77 14.37 26.17
C ARG A 109 5.10 13.99 26.81
N ALA A 110 5.34 14.47 28.03
CA ALA A 110 6.51 14.06 28.80
C ALA A 110 6.51 12.53 29.00
N GLY A 111 7.63 11.89 28.66
CA GLY A 111 7.79 10.42 28.71
C GLY A 111 7.39 9.69 27.42
N GLU A 112 6.85 10.39 26.42
CA GLU A 112 6.56 9.82 25.10
C GLU A 112 7.81 9.80 24.21
N GLN A 113 7.94 8.76 23.38
CA GLN A 113 8.99 8.70 22.37
C GLN A 113 8.71 9.68 21.23
N ILE A 114 9.73 10.46 20.87
CA ILE A 114 9.68 11.35 19.70
C ILE A 114 9.99 10.54 18.45
N HIS A 115 9.10 10.65 17.45
CA HIS A 115 9.25 10.04 16.14
C HIS A 115 9.39 11.10 15.05
N LEU A 116 10.01 10.70 13.94
CA LEU A 116 10.14 11.51 12.73
C LEU A 116 9.65 10.75 11.50
N CYS A 117 9.12 11.49 10.54
CA CYS A 117 8.88 11.01 9.20
C CYS A 117 10.16 11.19 8.37
N TYR A 118 10.84 10.09 8.06
CA TYR A 118 12.03 10.12 7.18
C TYR A 118 11.67 10.28 5.70
N GLY A 119 10.42 10.03 5.34
CA GLY A 119 9.95 9.97 3.96
C GLY A 119 8.76 9.04 3.79
N GLN A 120 8.31 8.89 2.54
CA GLN A 120 7.24 7.96 2.16
C GLN A 120 7.86 6.65 1.70
N TYR A 121 7.91 5.65 2.58
CA TYR A 121 8.55 4.37 2.30
C TYR A 121 7.58 3.20 2.41
N THR A 122 7.54 2.35 1.38
CA THR A 122 6.93 1.01 1.46
C THR A 122 7.72 0.13 2.43
N ASN A 123 7.15 -0.98 2.90
CA ASN A 123 7.91 -1.87 3.80
C ASN A 123 9.12 -2.52 3.12
N LEU A 124 9.13 -2.65 1.78
CA LEU A 124 10.32 -3.13 1.08
C LEU A 124 11.49 -2.15 1.25
N HIS A 125 11.23 -0.85 1.05
CA HIS A 125 12.24 0.18 1.28
C HIS A 125 12.68 0.25 2.74
N LEU A 126 11.73 0.17 3.69
CA LEU A 126 12.05 0.14 5.12
C LEU A 126 12.94 -1.06 5.49
N LEU A 127 12.67 -2.22 4.90
CA LEU A 127 13.45 -3.43 5.13
C LEU A 127 14.85 -3.32 4.52
N GLU A 128 14.96 -2.88 3.27
CA GLU A 128 16.25 -2.81 2.55
C GLU A 128 17.19 -1.73 3.10
N ILE A 129 16.63 -0.58 3.50
CA ILE A 129 17.41 0.59 3.91
C ILE A 129 17.60 0.63 5.43
N TYR A 130 16.56 0.32 6.20
CA TYR A 130 16.55 0.50 7.66
C TYR A 130 16.47 -0.81 8.46
N GLY A 131 16.18 -1.94 7.82
CA GLY A 131 16.17 -3.24 8.46
C GLY A 131 14.94 -3.52 9.34
N PHE A 132 13.78 -2.91 9.04
CA PHE A 132 12.54 -3.20 9.76
C PHE A 132 11.31 -3.19 8.83
N VAL A 133 10.22 -3.78 9.32
CA VAL A 133 8.91 -3.83 8.65
C VAL A 133 7.86 -3.32 9.63
N MET A 134 6.92 -2.52 9.16
CA MET A 134 5.77 -2.11 9.96
C MET A 134 4.56 -2.99 9.63
N SER A 135 3.86 -3.45 10.66
CA SER A 135 2.66 -4.27 10.50
C SER A 135 1.52 -3.52 9.78
N GLU A 136 1.43 -2.21 10.03
CA GLU A 136 0.43 -1.31 9.45
C GLU A 136 1.16 -0.06 8.92
N ASN A 137 1.71 -0.17 7.71
CA ASN A 137 2.36 0.95 7.04
C ASN A 137 1.36 1.64 6.09
N PRO A 138 0.92 2.88 6.36
CA PRO A 138 0.00 3.61 5.47
C PRO A 138 0.56 3.84 4.05
N GLN A 139 1.89 3.80 3.89
CA GLN A 139 2.59 3.94 2.62
C GLN A 139 2.82 2.60 1.91
N GLU A 140 2.35 1.47 2.47
CA GLU A 140 2.52 0.19 1.80
C GLU A 140 1.80 0.18 0.45
N ALA A 141 2.43 -0.47 -0.54
CA ALA A 141 1.89 -0.59 -1.87
C ALA A 141 2.31 -1.93 -2.51
N VAL A 142 1.44 -2.50 -3.34
CA VAL A 142 1.74 -3.72 -4.09
C VAL A 142 1.63 -3.45 -5.58
N SER A 143 2.75 -3.62 -6.29
CA SER A 143 2.82 -3.46 -7.74
C SER A 143 2.15 -4.62 -8.46
N LEU A 144 1.32 -4.29 -9.45
CA LEU A 144 0.66 -5.23 -10.36
C LEU A 144 1.28 -5.25 -11.76
N LEU A 145 2.39 -4.52 -11.96
CA LEU A 145 3.02 -4.32 -13.27
C LEU A 145 3.33 -5.64 -13.99
N ASP A 146 3.78 -6.66 -13.26
CA ASP A 146 4.11 -8.00 -13.77
C ASP A 146 2.91 -8.78 -14.32
N LEU A 147 1.68 -8.37 -13.97
CA LEU A 147 0.44 -9.00 -14.44
C LEU A 147 -0.23 -8.21 -15.57
N LEU A 148 0.26 -7.01 -15.87
CA LEU A 148 -0.33 -6.13 -16.88
C LEU A 148 0.18 -6.52 -18.28
N PRO A 149 -0.73 -6.69 -19.26
CA PRO A 149 -0.34 -6.90 -20.64
C PRO A 149 0.46 -5.72 -21.19
N GLU A 150 1.57 -5.99 -21.87
CA GLU A 150 2.46 -4.96 -22.46
C GLU A 150 1.70 -3.98 -23.39
N ARG A 151 0.68 -4.47 -24.09
CA ARG A 151 -0.20 -3.63 -24.94
C ARG A 151 -0.94 -2.51 -24.19
N LEU A 152 -1.11 -2.63 -22.87
CA LEU A 152 -1.74 -1.60 -22.04
C LEU A 152 -0.72 -0.61 -21.47
N LEU A 153 0.57 -0.97 -21.50
CA LEU A 153 1.68 -0.17 -21.00
C LEU A 153 2.28 0.73 -22.09
N THR A 154 1.68 0.81 -23.28
CA THR A 154 2.26 1.52 -24.44
C THR A 154 2.40 3.04 -24.26
N GLU A 155 1.77 3.60 -23.23
CA GLU A 155 1.95 5.01 -22.82
C GLU A 155 2.71 5.15 -21.50
N ASN A 156 3.49 4.12 -21.10
CA ASN A 156 4.29 4.17 -19.87
C ASN A 156 5.11 5.46 -19.87
N ARG A 157 4.73 6.39 -18.99
CA ARG A 157 5.56 7.57 -18.75
C ARG A 157 6.62 7.12 -17.77
N ASP A 158 7.84 7.66 -17.90
CA ASP A 158 8.84 7.48 -16.86
C ASP A 158 8.21 7.90 -15.51
N GLY A 159 8.18 6.98 -14.55
CA GLY A 159 7.57 7.19 -13.24
C GLY A 159 6.09 6.78 -13.10
N SER A 160 5.46 6.15 -14.10
CA SER A 160 4.12 5.59 -13.94
C SER A 160 4.07 4.50 -12.86
N ASN A 161 3.07 4.58 -11.98
CA ASN A 161 2.91 3.68 -10.85
C ASN A 161 1.65 2.82 -11.00
N TYR A 162 1.78 1.50 -11.08
CA TYR A 162 0.67 0.55 -11.22
C TYR A 162 0.43 -0.29 -9.96
N GLU A 163 0.19 0.40 -8.84
CA GLU A 163 0.08 -0.19 -7.52
C GLU A 163 -1.33 -0.13 -6.93
N VAL A 164 -1.59 -1.02 -5.99
CA VAL A 164 -2.67 -0.87 -5.00
C VAL A 164 -2.06 -0.52 -3.64
N TYR A 165 -2.57 0.52 -2.99
CA TYR A 165 -2.06 1.00 -1.71
C TYR A 165 -2.63 0.21 -0.52
N GLU A 166 -2.03 0.38 0.66
CA GLU A 166 -2.49 -0.20 1.93
C GLU A 166 -3.99 0.00 2.12
N SER A 167 -4.52 1.16 1.74
CA SER A 167 -5.94 1.52 1.83
C SER A 167 -6.87 0.64 0.97
N GLY A 168 -6.30 -0.15 0.05
CA GLY A 168 -7.02 -0.97 -0.92
C GLY A 168 -7.43 -0.20 -2.19
N TYR A 169 -7.04 1.07 -2.31
CA TYR A 169 -7.31 1.89 -3.49
C TYR A 169 -6.19 1.75 -4.53
N PRO A 170 -6.52 1.79 -5.83
CA PRO A 170 -5.51 1.81 -6.89
C PRO A 170 -4.82 3.16 -6.96
N SER A 171 -3.57 3.17 -7.45
CA SER A 171 -2.91 4.38 -7.91
C SER A 171 -3.65 5.04 -9.07
N TRP A 172 -3.30 6.29 -9.36
CA TRP A 172 -3.88 7.03 -10.48
C TRP A 172 -3.65 6.34 -11.83
N ASP A 173 -2.40 5.98 -12.13
CA ASP A 173 -2.09 5.36 -13.43
C ASP A 173 -2.76 3.99 -13.57
N LEU A 174 -2.86 3.23 -12.48
CA LEU A 174 -3.60 1.97 -12.46
C LEU A 174 -5.08 2.20 -12.74
N LEU A 175 -5.71 3.18 -12.08
CA LEU A 175 -7.12 3.53 -12.28
C LEU A 175 -7.39 3.94 -13.74
N CYS A 176 -6.53 4.78 -14.32
CA CYS A 176 -6.64 5.17 -15.72
C CYS A 176 -6.48 3.96 -16.66
N LEU A 177 -5.51 3.08 -16.38
CA LEU A 177 -5.23 1.90 -17.19
C LEU A 177 -6.39 0.90 -17.20
N ILE A 178 -6.96 0.58 -16.04
CA ILE A 178 -8.07 -0.38 -15.95
C ILE A 178 -9.33 0.15 -16.66
N ARG A 179 -9.58 1.47 -16.60
CA ARG A 179 -10.68 2.11 -17.34
C ARG A 179 -10.45 2.04 -18.85
N ARG A 180 -9.24 2.36 -19.31
CA ARG A 180 -8.85 2.27 -20.73
C ARG A 180 -8.99 0.86 -21.29
N LYS A 181 -8.51 -0.15 -20.56
CA LYS A 181 -8.65 -1.56 -20.96
C LYS A 181 -10.09 -1.91 -21.29
N VAL A 182 -11.03 -1.56 -20.42
CA VAL A 182 -12.46 -1.88 -20.61
C VAL A 182 -13.07 -1.15 -21.81
N LEU A 183 -12.56 0.05 -22.15
CA LEU A 183 -12.94 0.74 -23.39
C LEU A 183 -12.41 0.03 -24.63
N SER A 184 -11.16 -0.43 -24.61
CA SER A 184 -10.56 -1.18 -25.71
C SER A 184 -11.30 -2.50 -25.96
N ASP A 185 -11.61 -3.25 -24.91
CA ASP A 185 -12.29 -4.56 -25.01
C ASP A 185 -13.74 -4.41 -25.57
N ARG A 186 -14.41 -3.26 -25.32
CA ARG A 186 -15.69 -2.91 -25.99
C ARG A 186 -15.51 -2.69 -27.49
N GLY A 187 -14.36 -2.16 -27.89
CA GLY A 187 -14.07 -1.84 -29.28
C GLY A 187 -13.94 -3.08 -30.17
N ASP A 188 -13.33 -4.13 -29.62
CA ASP A 188 -13.02 -5.37 -30.35
C ASP A 188 -14.26 -6.26 -30.52
N ASN A 189 -15.09 -6.40 -29.48
CA ASN A 189 -16.33 -7.20 -29.53
C ASN A 189 -17.36 -6.70 -30.55
N ASN A 190 -17.32 -5.41 -30.91
CA ASN A 190 -18.24 -4.81 -31.89
C ASN A 190 -17.70 -4.85 -33.33
N SER A 191 -16.48 -5.35 -33.53
CA SER A 191 -15.84 -5.50 -34.85
C SER A 191 -15.94 -6.92 -35.41
N SER A 192 -16.20 -7.92 -34.55
CA SER A 192 -16.30 -9.33 -34.91
C SER A 192 -17.72 -9.78 -35.29
N SER A 193 -18.77 -8.97 -35.07
CA SER A 193 -20.17 -9.33 -35.37
C SER A 193 -20.63 -8.99 -36.80
N SER A 194 -19.73 -8.82 -37.77
CA SER A 194 -20.09 -8.52 -39.17
C SER A 194 -19.51 -9.50 -40.20
N SER A 195 -19.44 -10.79 -39.85
CA SER A 195 -19.21 -11.86 -40.83
C SER A 195 -20.51 -12.63 -41.08
N ASP A 196 -20.82 -12.76 -42.37
CA ASP A 196 -21.77 -13.65 -43.01
C ASP A 196 -23.27 -13.54 -42.68
N ASN A 197 -23.95 -12.74 -43.51
CA ASN A 197 -24.93 -13.38 -44.39
C ASN A 197 -24.93 -12.72 -45.76
N GLY A 198 -24.55 -13.50 -46.78
CA GLY A 198 -24.56 -13.13 -48.18
C GLY A 198 -25.99 -12.85 -48.66
N GLY A 199 -26.14 -11.69 -49.30
CA GLY A 199 -27.37 -11.25 -49.93
C GLY A 199 -26.99 -10.15 -50.92
N ASP A 200 -26.55 -10.58 -52.09
CA ASP A 200 -26.28 -9.75 -53.25
C ASP A 200 -27.55 -9.00 -53.65
N ASN A 201 -27.57 -7.68 -53.42
CA ASN A 201 -28.48 -6.77 -54.10
C ASN A 201 -27.91 -5.35 -54.07
N GLY A 202 -27.74 -4.80 -55.28
CA GLY A 202 -27.09 -3.52 -55.55
C GLY A 202 -27.73 -2.33 -54.83
N GLY A 203 -26.87 -1.42 -54.38
CA GLY A 203 -27.27 -0.15 -53.79
C GLY A 203 -26.06 0.74 -53.48
N GLU A 204 -25.66 1.57 -54.44
CA GLU A 204 -24.52 2.51 -54.40
C GLU A 204 -24.63 3.65 -53.35
N ASN A 205 -25.52 3.57 -52.35
CA ASN A 205 -25.74 4.64 -51.36
C ASN A 205 -25.24 4.34 -49.93
N GLY A 206 -24.45 3.27 -49.72
CA GLY A 206 -23.99 2.82 -48.39
C GLY A 206 -22.76 3.51 -47.79
N GLY A 207 -22.00 4.29 -48.57
CA GLY A 207 -20.70 4.85 -48.16
C GLY A 207 -20.77 5.98 -47.12
N GLY A 208 -21.81 6.82 -47.17
CA GLY A 208 -21.97 7.97 -46.27
C GLY A 208 -22.30 7.58 -44.83
N ARG A 209 -23.23 6.63 -44.64
CA ARG A 209 -23.66 6.16 -43.31
C ARG A 209 -22.55 5.44 -42.54
N LYS A 210 -21.70 4.67 -43.23
CA LYS A 210 -20.54 4.00 -42.61
C LYS A 210 -19.49 5.01 -42.14
N LYS A 211 -19.21 6.06 -42.93
CA LYS A 211 -18.28 7.14 -42.56
C LYS A 211 -18.78 7.97 -41.36
N VAL A 212 -20.07 8.30 -41.31
CA VAL A 212 -20.66 9.04 -40.19
C VAL A 212 -20.59 8.24 -38.88
N LYS A 213 -20.95 6.95 -38.91
CA LYS A 213 -20.83 6.07 -37.73
C LYS A 213 -19.39 5.94 -37.23
N LYS A 214 -18.41 5.85 -38.13
CA LYS A 214 -16.99 5.78 -37.77
C LYS A 214 -16.49 7.06 -37.07
N ARG A 215 -16.88 8.24 -37.56
CA ARG A 215 -16.52 9.53 -36.94
C ARG A 215 -17.18 9.73 -35.58
N ALA A 216 -18.46 9.37 -35.44
CA ALA A 216 -19.17 9.45 -34.16
C ALA A 216 -18.54 8.54 -33.10
N ARG A 217 -18.13 7.32 -33.48
CA ARG A 217 -17.41 6.39 -32.58
C ARG A 217 -16.04 6.93 -32.16
N ALA A 218 -15.28 7.50 -33.09
CA ALA A 218 -13.98 8.10 -32.77
C ALA A 218 -14.11 9.26 -31.78
N ALA A 219 -15.08 10.15 -31.99
CA ALA A 219 -15.35 11.26 -31.06
C ALA A 219 -15.82 10.77 -29.68
N SER A 220 -16.59 9.68 -29.63
CA SER A 220 -17.01 9.06 -28.36
C SER A 220 -15.83 8.44 -27.59
N ILE A 221 -14.89 7.80 -28.28
CA ILE A 221 -13.67 7.25 -27.65
C ILE A 221 -12.79 8.39 -27.14
N GLU A 222 -12.59 9.44 -27.94
CA GLU A 222 -11.81 10.62 -27.53
C GLU A 222 -12.41 11.32 -26.29
N SER A 223 -13.74 11.44 -26.25
CA SER A 223 -14.44 11.97 -25.07
C SER A 223 -14.28 11.09 -23.84
N ALA A 224 -14.24 9.76 -24.01
CA ALA A 224 -14.05 8.82 -22.91
C ALA A 224 -12.61 8.85 -22.38
N GLU A 225 -11.63 8.91 -23.28
CA GLU A 225 -10.21 9.08 -22.95
C GLU A 225 -9.98 10.36 -22.14
N ARG A 226 -10.60 11.48 -22.54
CA ARG A 226 -10.52 12.73 -21.79
C ARG A 226 -11.06 12.59 -20.37
N ARG A 227 -12.23 11.95 -20.20
CA ARG A 227 -12.79 11.69 -18.86
C ARG A 227 -11.83 10.87 -18.00
N ILE A 228 -11.19 9.86 -18.58
CA ILE A 228 -10.20 9.04 -17.86
C ILE A 228 -9.00 9.88 -17.39
N GLN A 229 -8.48 10.76 -18.27
CA GLN A 229 -7.36 11.65 -17.94
C GLN A 229 -7.73 12.71 -16.88
N GLU A 230 -9.01 13.03 -16.75
CA GLU A 230 -9.54 13.90 -15.70
C GLU A 230 -9.89 13.14 -14.42
N GLY A 231 -9.67 11.82 -14.36
CA GLY A 231 -10.01 10.98 -13.20
C GLY A 231 -11.49 10.62 -13.10
N ASN A 232 -12.29 11.03 -14.08
CA ASN A 232 -13.72 10.77 -14.14
C ASN A 232 -13.98 9.34 -14.63
N MET A 233 -14.95 8.67 -14.02
CA MET A 233 -15.48 7.42 -14.57
C MET A 233 -16.07 7.67 -15.95
N VAL A 234 -16.00 6.69 -16.84
CA VAL A 234 -16.60 6.79 -18.18
C VAL A 234 -18.10 6.51 -18.14
N GLY A 235 -18.54 5.70 -17.19
CA GLY A 235 -19.93 5.33 -16.96
C GLY A 235 -20.03 4.10 -16.05
N VAL A 236 -21.16 3.94 -15.36
CA VAL A 236 -21.35 2.93 -14.31
C VAL A 236 -20.99 1.51 -14.78
N ALA A 237 -21.52 1.08 -15.92
CA ALA A 237 -21.27 -0.26 -16.44
C ALA A 237 -19.80 -0.51 -16.85
N SER A 238 -19.09 0.52 -17.31
CA SER A 238 -17.64 0.42 -17.57
C SER A 238 -16.85 0.37 -16.27
N GLU A 239 -17.25 1.15 -15.28
CA GLU A 239 -16.59 1.23 -13.99
C GLU A 239 -16.69 -0.12 -13.25
N ILE A 240 -17.87 -0.75 -13.23
CA ILE A 240 -18.06 -2.09 -12.65
C ILE A 240 -17.12 -3.12 -13.29
N ARG A 241 -16.95 -3.09 -14.63
CA ARG A 241 -16.03 -3.99 -15.33
C ARG A 241 -14.56 -3.66 -15.07
N ALA A 242 -14.22 -2.38 -14.90
CA ALA A 242 -12.85 -1.96 -14.61
C ALA A 242 -12.43 -2.46 -13.24
N PHE A 243 -13.31 -2.34 -12.24
CA PHE A 243 -13.07 -2.86 -10.89
C PHE A 243 -13.17 -4.38 -10.80
N GLN A 244 -13.94 -5.04 -11.68
CA GLN A 244 -13.85 -6.50 -11.82
C GLN A 244 -12.46 -6.92 -12.31
N TYR A 245 -11.93 -6.23 -13.32
CA TYR A 245 -10.60 -6.53 -13.83
C TYR A 245 -9.50 -6.27 -12.79
N LEU A 246 -9.61 -5.20 -11.99
CA LEU A 246 -8.69 -4.95 -10.86
C LEU A 246 -8.80 -6.05 -9.81
N HIS A 247 -10.01 -6.48 -9.44
CA HIS A 247 -10.23 -7.61 -8.53
C HIS A 247 -9.52 -8.87 -9.03
N ASP A 248 -9.69 -9.21 -10.31
CA ASP A 248 -9.08 -10.39 -10.93
C ASP A 248 -7.53 -10.29 -10.98
N LEU A 249 -6.98 -9.08 -11.16
CA LEU A 249 -5.53 -8.84 -11.08
C LEU A 249 -5.01 -9.08 -9.66
N CYS A 250 -5.66 -8.51 -8.66
CA CYS A 250 -5.27 -8.70 -7.25
C CYS A 250 -5.35 -10.16 -6.84
N GLU A 251 -6.40 -10.88 -7.27
CA GLU A 251 -6.57 -12.30 -6.99
C GLU A 251 -5.48 -13.15 -7.67
N ARG A 252 -5.12 -12.84 -8.92
CA ARG A 252 -4.00 -13.51 -9.61
C ARG A 252 -2.68 -13.24 -8.92
N LYS A 253 -2.42 -12.00 -8.49
CA LYS A 253 -1.21 -11.64 -7.72
C LYS A 253 -1.15 -12.42 -6.41
N LEU A 254 -2.26 -12.45 -5.67
CA LEU A 254 -2.36 -13.15 -4.38
C LEU A 254 -2.12 -14.66 -4.53
N ARG A 255 -2.66 -15.28 -5.58
CA ARG A 255 -2.42 -16.70 -5.90
C ARG A 255 -0.98 -17.00 -6.33
N GLY A 256 -0.21 -15.99 -6.71
CA GLY A 256 1.20 -16.13 -7.06
C GLY A 256 2.14 -16.29 -5.86
N PHE A 257 1.67 -16.03 -4.64
CA PHE A 257 2.48 -16.22 -3.44
C PHE A 257 2.63 -17.72 -3.10
N PRO A 258 3.80 -18.14 -2.61
CA PRO A 258 4.05 -19.55 -2.24
C PRO A 258 3.30 -19.98 -0.97
N THR A 259 2.81 -19.03 -0.17
CA THR A 259 2.07 -19.26 1.07
C THR A 259 0.81 -18.41 1.12
N SER A 260 -0.20 -18.92 1.82
CA SER A 260 -1.43 -18.23 2.20
C SER A 260 -1.21 -17.24 3.35
N ILE A 261 -2.17 -16.35 3.60
CA ILE A 261 -2.09 -15.41 4.73
C ILE A 261 -2.08 -16.16 6.06
N GLU A 262 -2.90 -17.20 6.16
CA GLU A 262 -3.08 -18.00 7.35
C GLU A 262 -1.79 -18.77 7.69
N GLU A 263 -1.10 -19.30 6.68
CA GLU A 263 0.22 -19.94 6.86
C GLU A 263 1.29 -18.95 7.35
N ASP A 264 1.26 -17.71 6.88
CA ASP A 264 2.22 -16.70 7.34
C ASP A 264 1.93 -16.20 8.75
N GLU A 265 0.65 -16.04 9.10
CA GLU A 265 0.24 -15.71 10.46
C GLU A 265 0.66 -16.81 11.43
N GLU A 266 0.47 -18.08 11.07
CA GLU A 266 0.94 -19.20 11.87
C GLU A 266 2.47 -19.27 11.93
N ALA A 267 3.17 -19.04 10.81
CA ALA A 267 4.63 -18.99 10.80
C ALA A 267 5.17 -17.91 11.76
N LEU A 268 4.57 -16.72 11.77
CA LEU A 268 4.92 -15.66 12.73
C LEU A 268 4.60 -16.05 14.17
N ARG A 269 3.50 -16.77 14.39
CA ARG A 269 3.13 -17.26 15.72
C ARG A 269 4.12 -18.29 16.25
N LEU A 270 4.60 -19.19 15.39
CA LEU A 270 5.61 -20.19 15.74
C LEU A 270 6.98 -19.55 16.01
N LEU A 271 7.42 -18.63 15.15
CA LEU A 271 8.66 -17.87 15.34
C LEU A 271 8.60 -16.98 16.60
N GLY A 272 7.42 -16.47 16.97
CA GLY A 272 7.24 -15.70 18.20
C GLY A 272 7.33 -16.53 19.48
N ARG A 273 6.96 -17.83 19.44
CA ARG A 273 7.02 -18.72 20.60
C ARG A 273 8.44 -19.14 20.96
N GLY A 274 9.32 -19.30 19.98
CA GLY A 274 10.74 -19.65 20.19
C GLY A 274 11.46 -18.67 21.12
N LYS A 275 11.13 -17.36 21.04
CA LYS A 275 11.68 -16.30 21.90
C LYS A 275 11.28 -16.39 23.38
N SER A 276 10.12 -16.99 23.68
CA SER A 276 9.62 -17.09 25.06
C SER A 276 10.15 -18.32 25.80
N GLU A 277 10.42 -19.41 25.07
CA GLU A 277 10.90 -20.66 25.66
C GLU A 277 12.43 -20.63 25.86
N SER A 278 13.19 -19.97 24.99
CA SER A 278 14.64 -19.76 25.19
C SER A 278 14.98 -18.80 26.35
N SER A 279 14.10 -17.83 26.64
CA SER A 279 14.28 -16.90 27.76
C SER A 279 14.03 -17.53 29.14
N SER A 280 13.28 -18.64 29.23
CA SER A 280 12.88 -19.24 30.51
C SER A 280 13.80 -20.36 31.02
N HIS A 281 14.78 -20.81 30.22
CA HIS A 281 15.74 -21.84 30.64
C HIS A 281 17.08 -21.29 31.21
N ALA A 282 17.23 -19.96 31.30
CA ALA A 282 18.45 -19.31 31.83
C ALA A 282 18.43 -19.09 33.37
N THR A 283 17.40 -19.55 34.08
CA THR A 283 17.31 -19.38 35.53
C THR A 283 17.09 -20.73 36.20
N LEU A 284 18.17 -21.52 36.37
CA LEU A 284 18.40 -22.48 37.47
C LEU A 284 19.52 -23.46 37.07
N GLU A 285 20.74 -23.13 37.51
CA GLU A 285 21.97 -23.93 37.68
C GLU A 285 23.13 -22.95 37.38
N SER A 286 24.21 -22.76 38.12
CA SER A 286 24.78 -23.40 39.30
C SER A 286 25.91 -22.45 39.77
N SER A 287 26.10 -22.34 41.08
CA SER A 287 27.24 -21.66 41.69
C SER A 287 28.50 -22.54 41.56
N ASP A 288 29.31 -22.34 40.52
CA ASP A 288 30.77 -22.48 40.62
C ASP A 288 31.45 -21.79 39.43
N GLY A 289 32.49 -21.03 39.71
CA GLY A 289 33.13 -20.15 38.75
C GLY A 289 34.00 -20.91 37.76
N THR A 290 33.75 -20.71 36.46
CA THR A 290 34.74 -20.43 35.39
C THR A 290 33.96 -20.33 34.07
N LEU A 291 33.49 -19.14 33.70
CA LEU A 291 32.94 -18.88 32.37
C LEU A 291 34.06 -18.32 31.50
N LYS A 292 34.64 -19.18 30.66
CA LYS A 292 35.23 -18.77 29.39
C LYS A 292 34.18 -19.11 28.32
N GLU A 293 33.18 -18.26 28.18
CA GLU A 293 32.44 -18.20 26.92
C GLU A 293 33.47 -17.79 25.87
N THR A 294 33.75 -18.68 24.93
CA THR A 294 34.64 -18.38 23.82
C THR A 294 33.92 -17.40 22.89
N GLU A 295 34.61 -16.38 22.40
CA GLU A 295 34.05 -15.37 21.46
C GLU A 295 33.32 -16.03 20.28
N GLU A 296 33.74 -17.23 19.85
CA GLU A 296 33.08 -18.04 18.82
C GLU A 296 31.66 -18.51 19.18
N GLU A 297 31.36 -18.82 20.43
CA GLU A 297 30.02 -19.27 20.87
C GLU A 297 29.05 -18.08 20.93
N ALA A 298 29.51 -16.92 21.42
CA ALA A 298 28.73 -15.69 21.43
C ALA A 298 28.46 -15.15 20.00
N GLU A 299 29.42 -15.30 19.08
CA GLU A 299 29.23 -14.97 17.67
C GLU A 299 28.22 -15.90 16.99
N ALA A 300 28.26 -17.20 17.28
CA ALA A 300 27.31 -18.17 16.73
C ALA A 300 25.86 -17.92 17.22
N GLU A 301 25.67 -17.60 18.50
CA GLU A 301 24.35 -17.26 19.05
C GLU A 301 23.82 -15.92 18.48
N ALA A 302 24.70 -14.94 18.29
CA ALA A 302 24.34 -13.67 17.66
C ALA A 302 23.96 -13.84 16.16
N GLU A 303 24.65 -14.72 15.44
CA GLU A 303 24.31 -15.06 14.06
C GLU A 303 22.95 -15.79 13.94
N ASP A 304 22.65 -16.71 14.85
CA ASP A 304 21.39 -17.46 14.84
C ASP A 304 20.19 -16.56 15.17
N GLY A 305 20.33 -15.69 16.18
CA GLY A 305 19.32 -14.68 16.51
C GLY A 305 19.08 -13.66 15.39
N SER A 306 20.12 -13.32 14.62
CA SER A 306 20.01 -12.46 13.44
C SER A 306 19.25 -13.15 12.29
N ARG A 307 19.49 -14.45 12.06
CA ARG A 307 18.79 -15.23 11.04
C ARG A 307 17.30 -15.38 11.35
N GLU A 308 16.96 -15.66 12.60
CA GLU A 308 15.56 -15.73 13.03
C GLU A 308 14.87 -14.36 12.89
N GLY A 309 15.55 -13.27 13.26
CA GLY A 309 15.07 -11.90 13.06
C GLY A 309 14.78 -11.58 11.59
N ASN A 310 15.71 -11.92 10.70
CA ASN A 310 15.55 -11.69 9.25
C ASN A 310 14.41 -12.51 8.65
N LEU A 311 14.21 -13.75 9.11
CA LEU A 311 13.10 -14.58 8.67
C LEU A 311 11.76 -13.97 9.10
N VAL A 312 11.65 -13.50 10.35
CA VAL A 312 10.44 -12.80 10.85
C VAL A 312 10.12 -11.60 9.97
N LEU A 313 11.11 -10.75 9.66
CA LEU A 313 10.91 -9.58 8.80
C LEU A 313 10.45 -9.97 7.39
N ALA A 314 11.06 -11.00 6.79
CA ALA A 314 10.67 -11.48 5.46
C ALA A 314 9.23 -12.02 5.43
N VAL A 315 8.82 -12.78 6.46
CA VAL A 315 7.45 -13.30 6.59
C VAL A 315 6.46 -12.16 6.83
N GLN A 316 6.78 -11.19 7.69
CA GLN A 316 5.95 -10.01 7.95
C GLN A 316 5.73 -9.21 6.66
N TRP A 317 6.79 -8.92 5.91
CA TRP A 317 6.71 -8.16 4.67
C TRP A 317 5.79 -8.82 3.65
N ARG A 318 5.96 -10.11 3.37
CA ARG A 318 5.09 -10.81 2.41
C ARG A 318 3.64 -10.90 2.90
N LEU A 319 3.42 -11.02 4.22
CA LEU A 319 2.09 -11.01 4.82
C LEU A 319 1.41 -9.65 4.61
N CYS A 320 2.13 -8.54 4.81
CA CYS A 320 1.64 -7.19 4.53
C CYS A 320 1.17 -7.07 3.08
N GLN A 321 1.96 -7.50 2.09
CA GLN A 321 1.56 -7.46 0.68
C GLN A 321 0.26 -8.22 0.41
N LYS A 322 0.14 -9.44 0.96
CA LYS A 322 -1.08 -10.25 0.77
C LYS A 322 -2.31 -9.58 1.40
N ARG A 323 -2.15 -8.95 2.57
CA ARG A 323 -3.23 -8.20 3.23
C ARG A 323 -3.67 -6.99 2.39
N VAL A 324 -2.74 -6.25 1.80
CA VAL A 324 -3.06 -5.16 0.86
C VAL A 324 -3.90 -5.67 -0.32
N LEU A 325 -3.48 -6.76 -0.96
CA LEU A 325 -4.23 -7.37 -2.06
C LEU A 325 -5.64 -7.80 -1.65
N ARG A 326 -5.79 -8.43 -0.48
CA ARG A 326 -7.08 -8.84 0.08
C ARG A 326 -7.98 -7.62 0.36
N LYS A 327 -7.43 -6.55 0.90
CA LYS A 327 -8.16 -5.29 1.14
C LYS A 327 -8.61 -4.67 -0.18
N ALA A 328 -7.74 -4.60 -1.19
CA ALA A 328 -8.07 -4.11 -2.52
C ALA A 328 -9.21 -4.92 -3.17
N MET A 329 -9.19 -6.25 -3.05
CA MET A 329 -10.28 -7.11 -3.54
C MET A 329 -11.61 -6.80 -2.84
N ARG A 330 -11.59 -6.57 -1.51
CA ARG A 330 -12.79 -6.17 -0.75
C ARG A 330 -13.30 -4.80 -1.23
N THR A 331 -12.42 -3.82 -1.37
CA THR A 331 -12.74 -2.47 -1.86
C THR A 331 -13.37 -2.52 -3.24
N CYS A 332 -12.85 -3.33 -4.16
CA CYS A 332 -13.43 -3.52 -5.49
C CYS A 332 -14.89 -3.99 -5.41
N ARG A 333 -15.16 -5.02 -4.61
CA ARG A 333 -16.53 -5.57 -4.44
C ARG A 333 -17.49 -4.57 -3.82
N LEU A 334 -17.04 -3.85 -2.80
CA LEU A 334 -17.85 -2.80 -2.15
C LEU A 334 -18.18 -1.69 -3.14
N TYR A 335 -17.20 -1.24 -3.92
CA TYR A 335 -17.42 -0.19 -4.91
C TYR A 335 -18.35 -0.64 -6.04
N GLN A 336 -18.18 -1.87 -6.55
CA GLN A 336 -19.10 -2.44 -7.55
C GLN A 336 -20.54 -2.55 -7.03
N THR A 337 -20.71 -2.95 -5.78
CA THR A 337 -22.03 -3.04 -5.13
C THR A 337 -22.66 -1.65 -5.01
N HIS A 338 -21.90 -0.68 -4.52
CA HIS A 338 -22.35 0.71 -4.40
C HIS A 338 -22.78 1.29 -5.76
N LEU A 339 -22.01 1.06 -6.82
CA LEU A 339 -22.34 1.48 -8.19
C LEU A 339 -23.61 0.81 -8.73
N SER A 340 -23.87 -0.44 -8.34
CA SER A 340 -25.03 -1.20 -8.80
C SER A 340 -26.32 -0.80 -8.06
N GLU A 341 -26.20 -0.47 -6.79
CA GLU A 341 -27.32 -0.06 -5.93
C GLU A 341 -27.72 1.40 -6.11
N ARG A 342 -26.76 2.26 -6.47
CA ARG A 342 -26.96 3.72 -6.56
C ARG A 342 -26.49 4.32 -7.89
N PRO A 343 -26.92 3.80 -9.05
CA PRO A 343 -26.49 4.31 -10.36
C PRO A 343 -26.89 5.78 -10.58
N GLU A 344 -27.93 6.28 -9.90
CA GLU A 344 -28.43 7.65 -9.98
C GLU A 344 -27.48 8.70 -9.41
N LEU A 345 -26.54 8.31 -8.55
CA LEU A 345 -25.54 9.23 -7.99
C LEU A 345 -24.42 9.55 -8.97
N TYR A 346 -24.42 8.92 -10.15
CA TYR A 346 -23.32 8.98 -11.11
C TYR A 346 -23.80 9.43 -12.49
N PRO A 347 -22.99 10.22 -13.22
CA PRO A 347 -23.33 10.65 -14.57
C PRO A 347 -23.42 9.45 -15.51
N GLN A 348 -24.52 9.39 -16.28
CA GLN A 348 -24.80 8.30 -17.24
C GLN A 348 -23.92 8.33 -18.48
#